data_AF-A0A923SPG1-F1
#
_entry.id   AF-A0A923SPG1-F1
#
_cell.length_a   1.000
_cell.length_b   1.000
_cell.length_c   1.000
_cell.angle_alpha   90.00
_cell.angle_beta   90.00
_cell.angle_gamma   90.00
#
_symmetry.space_group_name_H-M   'P 1'
#
loop_
_entity.id
_entity.type
_entity.pdbx_description
1 polymer ?
#
loop_
_entity_poly.entity_id
_entity_poly.type
_entity_poly.pdbx_seq_one_letter_code
_entity_poly.pdbx_strand_id
1 'polypeptide(L)'
;MKISIDPVVANYINAAHADKLNQKSVPFDEASKNFDQIMIHANSRELAESQIIEKAQKDVKAAVYQQIPEEKIAALKEQISQGMYKVDAEAVASRILLLKGEEF
;
A
#
# COMPACT_ATOMS: atom_id res chain seq x y z
N MET A 1 25.39 -5.90 34.22
CA MET A 1 24.21 -4.99 34.26
C MET A 1 23.11 -5.63 33.42
N LYS A 2 21.87 -5.75 33.94
CA LYS A 2 20.71 -6.23 33.18
C LYS A 2 19.74 -5.05 33.03
N ILE A 3 19.35 -4.74 31.80
CA ILE A 3 18.35 -3.70 31.49
C ILE A 3 17.04 -4.44 31.25
N SER A 4 16.01 -4.14 32.05
CA SER A 4 14.66 -4.70 31.91
C SER A 4 13.79 -3.75 31.07
N ILE A 5 13.05 -4.29 30.11
CA ILE A 5 12.27 -3.53 29.10
C ILE A 5 10.77 -3.47 29.47
N ASP A 6 10.37 -4.07 30.59
CA ASP A 6 8.97 -4.49 30.76
C ASP A 6 7.92 -3.49 31.30
N PRO A 7 8.17 -2.19 31.60
CA PRO A 7 7.06 -1.29 31.90
C PRO A 7 6.63 -0.42 30.71
N VAL A 8 7.41 -0.38 29.61
CA VAL A 8 7.15 0.60 28.55
C VAL A 8 5.97 0.14 27.67
N VAL A 9 5.82 -1.17 27.45
CA VAL A 9 4.79 -1.75 26.56
C VAL A 9 3.34 -1.57 27.03
N ALA A 10 3.11 -1.54 28.33
CA ALA A 10 1.75 -1.47 28.89
C ALA A 10 1.07 -0.10 28.71
N ASN A 11 1.82 0.98 28.52
CA ASN A 11 1.25 2.33 28.50
C ASN A 11 0.70 2.75 27.14
N TYR A 12 1.13 2.12 26.03
CA TYR A 12 0.68 2.53 24.70
C TYR A 12 -0.70 1.94 24.33
N ILE A 13 -1.04 0.77 24.87
CA ILE A 13 -2.28 0.06 24.51
C ILE A 13 -3.52 0.77 25.08
N ASN A 14 -3.38 1.43 26.23
CA ASN A 14 -4.49 2.11 26.89
C ASN A 14 -4.75 3.53 26.37
N ALA A 15 -3.76 4.19 25.75
CA ALA A 15 -3.92 5.54 25.22
C ALA A 15 -4.80 5.60 23.95
N ALA A 16 -4.76 4.54 23.13
CA ALA A 16 -5.52 4.47 21.88
C ALA A 16 -7.06 4.44 22.06
N HIS A 17 -7.55 4.11 23.27
CA HIS A 17 -8.98 4.03 23.56
C HIS A 17 -9.55 5.27 24.26
N ALA A 18 -8.71 6.17 24.80
CA ALA A 18 -9.16 7.33 25.57
C ALA A 18 -9.36 8.61 24.73
N ASP A 19 -8.73 8.72 23.55
CA ASP A 19 -8.70 9.94 22.74
C ASP A 19 -10.01 10.27 21.99
N LYS A 20 -11.04 9.42 22.06
CA LYS A 20 -12.33 9.71 21.42
C LYS A 20 -13.33 10.51 22.28
N LEU A 21 -13.02 10.84 23.54
CA LEU A 21 -14.03 11.40 24.46
C LEU A 21 -13.71 12.73 25.16
N ASN A 22 -12.56 13.38 24.92
CA ASN A 22 -12.26 14.66 25.58
C ASN A 22 -11.69 15.72 24.63
N GLN A 23 -12.52 16.20 23.70
CA GLN A 23 -12.40 17.58 23.22
C GLN A 23 -12.96 18.53 24.30
N LYS A 24 -12.16 18.81 25.33
CA LYS A 24 -12.33 20.02 26.15
C LYS A 24 -11.06 20.84 26.00
N SER A 25 -11.19 22.00 25.36
CA SER A 25 -10.17 23.04 25.33
C SER A 25 -9.84 23.46 26.76
N VAL A 26 -8.60 23.21 27.17
CA VAL A 26 -8.07 23.65 28.46
C VAL A 26 -7.60 25.11 28.30
N PRO A 27 -8.04 26.06 29.16
CA PRO A 27 -7.53 27.43 29.10
C PRO A 27 -6.07 27.46 29.55
N PHE A 28 -5.26 28.16 28.75
CA PHE A 28 -3.83 28.37 28.92
C PHE A 28 -3.58 29.34 30.08
N ASP A 29 -2.98 28.85 31.17
CA ASP A 29 -2.55 29.68 32.29
C ASP A 29 -1.04 29.98 32.14
N GLU A 30 -0.72 31.26 32.01
CA GLU A 30 0.64 31.79 31.78
C GLU A 30 1.50 31.66 33.03
N ALA A 31 2.28 30.59 33.14
CA ALA A 31 3.40 30.54 34.08
C ALA A 31 4.59 29.73 33.54
N SER A 32 5.48 30.47 32.87
CA SER A 32 6.95 30.30 32.90
C SER A 32 7.57 28.92 32.65
N LYS A 33 7.13 28.22 31.60
CA LYS A 33 7.95 27.13 31.03
C LYS A 33 8.12 27.33 29.53
N ASN A 34 9.35 27.67 29.13
CA ASN A 34 9.77 27.64 27.74
C ASN A 34 9.93 26.16 27.37
N PHE A 35 8.92 25.61 26.68
CA PHE A 35 9.00 24.30 26.07
C PHE A 35 9.33 24.49 24.59
N ASP A 36 10.37 23.82 24.13
CA ASP A 36 10.65 23.72 22.70
C ASP A 36 9.57 22.85 22.05
N GLN A 37 8.74 23.46 21.21
CA GLN A 37 7.72 22.74 20.44
C GLN A 37 8.36 22.18 19.16
N ILE A 38 8.41 20.85 19.03
CA ILE A 38 8.84 20.18 17.80
C ILE A 38 7.59 19.60 17.11
N MET A 39 7.23 20.13 15.94
CA MET A 39 6.20 19.58 15.08
C MET A 39 6.81 18.61 14.07
N ILE A 40 6.53 17.31 14.23
CA ILE A 40 6.96 16.26 13.30
C ILE A 40 5.85 16.07 12.27
N HIS A 41 6.08 16.58 11.04
CA HIS A 41 5.18 16.34 9.92
C HIS A 41 5.55 15.03 9.20
N ALA A 42 4.56 14.17 8.96
CA ALA A 42 4.72 12.91 8.20
C ALA A 42 4.77 13.09 6.67
N ASN A 43 4.84 14.33 6.17
CA ASN A 43 4.69 14.69 4.75
C ASN A 43 5.68 13.94 3.82
N SER A 44 6.90 13.67 4.28
CA SER A 44 7.88 12.91 3.50
C SER A 44 7.46 11.46 3.21
N ARG A 45 6.68 10.86 4.11
CA ARG A 45 6.17 9.49 3.95
C ARG A 45 5.03 9.44 2.95
N GLU A 46 4.08 10.36 3.02
CA GLU A 46 2.94 10.45 2.10
C GLU A 46 3.40 10.71 0.65
N LEU A 47 4.41 11.56 0.47
CA LEU A 47 5.02 11.79 -0.84
C LEU A 47 5.74 10.54 -1.38
N ALA A 48 6.45 9.80 -0.53
CA ALA A 48 7.09 8.55 -0.93
C ALA A 48 6.07 7.47 -1.29
N GLU A 49 5.00 7.33 -0.50
CA GLU A 49 3.90 6.39 -0.75
C GLU A 49 3.17 6.72 -2.06
N SER A 50 2.90 8.01 -2.32
CA SER A 50 2.29 8.45 -3.57
C SER A 50 3.11 8.08 -4.82
N GLN A 51 4.43 8.26 -4.77
CA GLN A 51 5.33 7.89 -5.88
C GLN A 51 5.35 6.38 -6.13
N ILE A 52 5.30 5.57 -5.06
CA ILE A 52 5.25 4.11 -5.17
C ILE A 52 3.95 3.67 -5.84
N ILE A 53 2.81 4.23 -5.42
CA ILE A 53 1.50 3.94 -6.01
C ILE A 53 1.47 4.33 -7.49
N GLU A 54 1.98 5.52 -7.82
CA GLU A 54 1.97 6.03 -9.18
C GLU A 54 2.83 5.17 -10.12
N LYS A 55 4.00 4.73 -9.65
CA LYS A 55 4.87 3.81 -10.38
C LYS A 55 4.20 2.44 -10.60
N ALA A 56 3.62 1.86 -9.55
CA ALA A 56 2.92 0.59 -9.64
C ALA A 56 1.74 0.65 -10.62
N GLN A 57 0.96 1.74 -10.58
CA GLN A 57 -0.14 1.96 -11.53
C GLN A 57 0.34 2.06 -12.97
N LYS A 58 1.45 2.77 -13.21
CA LYS A 58 2.04 2.90 -14.54
C LYS A 58 2.50 1.55 -15.08
N ASP A 59 3.18 0.75 -14.26
CA ASP A 59 3.70 -0.56 -14.64
C ASP A 59 2.56 -1.55 -14.95
N VAL A 60 1.50 -1.56 -14.13
CA VAL A 60 0.29 -2.36 -14.38
C VAL A 60 -0.40 -1.94 -15.67
N LYS A 61 -0.59 -0.64 -15.90
CA LYS A 61 -1.20 -0.14 -17.14
C LYS A 61 -0.36 -0.51 -18.36
N ALA A 62 0.96 -0.38 -18.29
CA ALA A 62 1.85 -0.75 -19.37
C ALA A 62 1.77 -2.26 -19.70
N ALA A 63 1.65 -3.12 -18.69
CA ALA A 63 1.52 -4.56 -18.89
C ALA A 63 0.14 -4.99 -19.44
N VAL A 64 -0.95 -4.35 -18.99
CA VAL A 64 -2.33 -4.72 -19.39
C VAL A 64 -2.69 -4.18 -20.77
N TYR A 65 -2.30 -2.95 -21.10
CA TYR A 65 -2.64 -2.30 -22.37
C TYR A 65 -1.59 -2.51 -23.46
N GLN A 66 -0.74 -3.53 -23.33
CA GLN A 66 0.19 -3.90 -24.40
C GLN A 66 -0.59 -4.19 -25.67
N GLN A 67 -0.25 -3.47 -26.74
CA GLN A 67 -0.85 -3.68 -28.05
C GLN A 67 -0.47 -5.09 -28.54
N ILE A 68 -1.49 -5.92 -28.74
CA ILE A 68 -1.32 -7.26 -29.26
C ILE A 68 -1.28 -7.16 -30.80
N PRO A 69 -0.31 -7.77 -31.48
CA PRO A 69 -0.28 -7.82 -32.94
C PRO A 69 -1.58 -8.37 -33.52
N GLU A 70 -2.09 -7.75 -34.59
CA GLU A 70 -3.37 -8.16 -35.21
C GLU A 70 -3.36 -9.61 -35.68
N GLU A 71 -2.21 -10.12 -36.13
CA GLU A 71 -2.02 -11.51 -36.54
C GLU A 71 -2.35 -12.50 -35.41
N LYS A 72 -1.94 -12.19 -34.17
CA LYS A 72 -2.26 -13.03 -33.00
C LYS A 72 -3.75 -13.02 -32.69
N ILE A 73 -4.41 -11.88 -32.89
CA ILE A 73 -5.86 -11.74 -32.68
C ILE A 73 -6.60 -12.56 -33.75
N ALA A 74 -6.15 -12.52 -35.00
CA ALA A 74 -6.73 -13.31 -36.09
C ALA A 74 -6.63 -14.81 -35.82
N ALA A 75 -5.44 -15.29 -35.44
CA ALA A 75 -5.21 -16.70 -35.09
C ALA A 75 -6.10 -17.15 -33.91
N LEU A 76 -6.24 -16.30 -32.88
CA LEU A 76 -7.11 -16.60 -31.74
C LEU A 76 -8.58 -16.71 -32.15
N LYS A 77 -9.07 -15.80 -33.01
CA LYS A 77 -10.43 -15.84 -33.52
C LYS A 77 -10.71 -17.12 -34.31
N GLU A 78 -9.75 -17.58 -35.10
CA GLU A 78 -9.85 -18.83 -35.84
C GLU A 78 -9.91 -20.05 -34.90
N GLN A 79 -9.06 -20.10 -33.87
CA GLN A 79 -9.11 -21.17 -32.87
C GLN A 79 -10.44 -21.23 -32.12
N ILE A 80 -11.04 -20.06 -31.83
CA ILE A 80 -12.36 -19.98 -31.19
C ILE A 80 -13.44 -20.45 -32.16
N SER A 81 -13.43 -20.02 -33.42
CA SER A 81 -14.44 -20.41 -34.40
C SER A 81 -14.41 -21.91 -34.73
N GLN A 82 -13.23 -22.52 -34.69
CA GLN A 82 -13.02 -23.96 -34.86
C GLN A 82 -13.33 -24.78 -33.60
N GLY A 83 -13.63 -24.13 -32.46
CA GLY A 83 -13.88 -24.81 -31.18
C GLY A 83 -12.62 -25.45 -30.57
N MET A 84 -11.44 -25.06 -31.04
CA MET A 84 -10.14 -25.61 -30.63
C MET A 84 -9.46 -24.76 -29.55
N TYR A 85 -10.01 -23.59 -29.23
CA TYR A 85 -9.49 -22.71 -28.19
C TYR A 85 -9.61 -23.37 -26.82
N LYS A 86 -8.49 -23.41 -26.09
CA LYS A 86 -8.41 -23.90 -24.72
C LYS A 86 -7.96 -22.77 -23.80
N VAL A 87 -8.71 -22.56 -22.73
CA VAL A 87 -8.33 -21.60 -21.68
C VAL A 87 -7.21 -22.22 -20.86
N ASP A 88 -6.08 -21.54 -20.79
CA ASP A 88 -4.99 -21.87 -19.87
C ASP A 88 -5.26 -21.22 -18.51
N ALA A 89 -5.79 -22.02 -17.57
CA ALA A 89 -6.13 -21.54 -16.24
C ALA A 89 -4.91 -21.07 -15.44
N GLU A 90 -3.73 -21.66 -15.66
CA GLU A 90 -2.49 -21.29 -14.99
C GLU A 90 -1.95 -19.95 -15.51
N ALA A 91 -1.99 -19.75 -16.83
CA ALA A 91 -1.67 -18.46 -17.44
C ALA A 91 -2.62 -17.33 -17.00
N VAL A 92 -3.90 -17.66 -16.74
CA VAL A 92 -4.86 -16.69 -16.18
C VAL A 92 -4.55 -16.41 -14.70
N ALA A 93 -4.35 -17.44 -13.89
CA ALA A 93 -4.05 -17.28 -12.46
C ALA A 93 -2.76 -16.49 -12.22
N SER A 94 -1.69 -16.80 -12.96
CA SER A 94 -0.42 -16.08 -12.87
C SER A 94 -0.53 -14.58 -13.19
N ARG A 95 -1.41 -14.19 -14.13
CA ARG A 95 -1.70 -12.79 -14.43
C ARG A 95 -2.51 -12.09 -13.35
N ILE A 96 -3.50 -12.79 -12.76
CA ILE A 96 -4.35 -12.23 -11.69
C ILE A 96 -3.55 -12.05 -10.40
N LEU A 97 -2.77 -13.06 -10.03
CA LEU A 97 -2.02 -13.07 -8.78
C LEU A 97 -0.74 -12.25 -8.83
N LEU A 98 -0.38 -11.68 -9.99
CA LEU A 98 0.86 -10.90 -10.20
C LEU A 98 2.11 -11.65 -9.72
N LEU A 99 2.12 -12.99 -9.78
CA LEU A 99 3.16 -13.88 -9.22
C LEU A 99 4.55 -13.72 -9.86
N LYS A 100 4.71 -12.84 -10.85
CA LYS A 100 6.03 -12.46 -11.40
C LYS A 100 6.91 -11.66 -10.43
N GLY A 101 6.47 -11.43 -9.19
CA GLY A 101 7.23 -10.75 -8.13
C GLY A 101 7.89 -11.65 -7.07
N GLU A 102 7.65 -12.96 -7.08
CA GLU A 102 8.19 -13.91 -6.07
C GLU A 102 9.40 -14.72 -6.57
N GLU A 103 10.28 -14.12 -7.37
CA GLU A 103 11.66 -14.62 -7.49
C GLU A 103 12.54 -13.83 -6.53
N PHE A 104 12.60 -14.28 -5.28
CA PHE A 104 13.63 -13.92 -4.29
C PHE A 104 14.28 -15.18 -3.73
#